data_AF-A0A9E0IIN3-F1
#
_entry.id   AF-A0A9E0IIN3-F1
#
_cell.length_a   1.000
_cell.length_b   1.000
_cell.length_c   1.000
_cell.angle_alpha   90.00
_cell.angle_beta   90.00
_cell.angle_gamma   90.00
#
_symmetry.space_group_name_H-M   'P 1'
#
loop_
_entity.id
_entity.type
_entity.pdbx_description
1 polymer ?
#
loop_
_entity_poly.entity_id
_entity_poly.type
_entity_poly.pdbx_seq_one_letter_code
_entity_poly.pdbx_strand_id
1 'polypeptide(L)'
;MSRPAVVTRFAALAWFGVAASVAAAEPLPAVTCAEAPPNQAATPTPRPRSLDEVDWCNHDFGGVNQDLRRGRAELHEYGELGGLHDTYITRLRAVVRGDLDGDRRPEVAVVLSQETWLASGGSNTSTDVLVFTWRRGKPNLLGTIPAGTPVEAVSLRRGLVEFTSGPDHTVSVHRRGKRGFVLVRRTTP
;
A
#
# COMPACT_ATOMS: atom_id res chain seq x y z
N MET A 1 14.66 46.23 62.73
CA MET A 1 13.72 45.20 62.25
C MET A 1 13.92 45.05 60.76
N SER A 2 14.66 44.02 60.35
CA SER A 2 15.15 43.85 58.98
C SER A 2 14.41 42.69 58.32
N ARG A 3 13.73 42.92 57.20
CA ARG A 3 13.02 41.88 56.45
C ARG A 3 13.97 41.15 55.49
N PRO A 4 13.91 39.81 55.38
CA PRO A 4 14.70 39.08 54.39
C PRO A 4 14.03 39.14 53.01
N ALA A 5 14.85 39.32 51.98
CA ALA A 5 14.44 39.28 50.58
C ALA A 5 14.25 37.82 50.12
N VAL A 6 13.08 37.52 49.55
CA VAL A 6 12.76 36.24 48.93
C VAL A 6 13.30 36.24 47.50
N VAL A 7 14.27 35.36 47.21
CA VAL A 7 14.82 35.17 45.86
C VAL A 7 14.05 34.06 45.18
N THR A 8 13.16 34.43 44.26
CA THR A 8 12.41 33.50 43.41
C THR A 8 13.30 33.04 42.25
N ARG A 9 13.70 31.76 42.24
CA ARG A 9 14.43 31.16 41.11
C ARG A 9 13.44 30.65 40.07
N PHE A 10 13.41 31.28 38.90
CA PHE A 10 12.73 30.76 37.71
C PHE A 10 13.60 29.67 37.07
N ALA A 11 13.12 28.43 37.07
CA ALA A 11 13.73 27.35 36.30
C ALA A 11 13.29 27.47 34.83
N ALA A 12 14.22 27.85 33.96
CA ALA A 12 14.01 27.84 32.52
C ALA A 12 14.00 26.38 32.03
N LEU A 13 12.81 25.85 31.69
CA LEU A 13 12.71 24.61 30.93
C LEU A 13 13.15 24.89 29.48
N ALA A 14 14.36 24.46 29.14
CA ALA A 14 14.82 24.42 27.77
C ALA A 14 14.05 23.34 27.00
N TRP A 15 13.12 23.76 26.15
CA TRP A 15 12.50 22.91 25.13
C TRP A 15 13.55 22.58 24.06
N PHE A 16 14.20 21.42 24.18
CA PHE A 16 14.95 20.84 23.07
C PHE A 16 13.95 20.30 22.04
N GLY A 17 13.64 21.12 21.04
CA GLY A 17 12.88 20.69 19.86
C GLY A 17 13.69 19.66 19.09
N VAL A 18 13.34 18.38 19.25
CA VAL A 18 13.86 17.31 18.39
C VAL A 18 13.16 17.45 17.04
N ALA A 19 13.82 18.12 16.09
CA ALA A 19 13.43 18.07 14.69
C ALA A 19 13.73 16.66 14.17
N ALA A 20 12.76 15.75 14.29
CA ALA A 20 12.83 14.46 13.62
C ALA A 20 12.76 14.71 12.11
N SER A 21 13.90 14.65 11.43
CA SER A 21 13.96 14.63 9.97
C SER A 21 13.08 13.48 9.49
N VAL A 22 11.97 13.80 8.84
CA VAL A 22 11.13 12.81 8.17
C VAL A 22 11.96 12.33 6.99
N ALA A 23 12.51 11.12 7.06
CA ALA A 23 13.16 10.50 5.92
C ALA A 23 12.18 10.54 4.74
N ALA A 24 12.62 11.10 3.61
CA ALA A 24 11.82 11.14 2.40
C ALA A 24 11.40 9.71 2.03
N ALA A 25 10.14 9.55 1.64
CA ALA A 25 9.65 8.25 1.23
C ALA A 25 10.42 7.80 -0.03
N GLU A 26 11.00 6.60 0.00
CA GLU A 26 11.71 6.06 -1.16
C GLU A 26 10.73 5.80 -2.31
N PRO A 27 11.13 6.07 -3.56
CA PRO A 27 10.28 5.80 -4.72
C PRO A 27 9.92 4.30 -4.77
N LEU A 28 8.72 4.00 -5.25
CA LEU A 28 8.26 2.63 -5.35
C LEU A 28 9.26 1.76 -6.14
N PRO A 29 9.70 0.62 -5.58
CA PRO A 29 10.53 -0.31 -6.33
C PRO A 29 9.71 -0.85 -7.50
N ALA A 30 10.24 -0.76 -8.71
CA ALA A 30 9.61 -1.33 -9.89
C ALA A 30 9.49 -2.85 -9.73
N VAL A 31 8.26 -3.38 -9.84
CA VAL A 31 8.04 -4.82 -9.85
C VAL A 31 8.29 -5.35 -11.25
N THR A 32 9.25 -6.26 -11.38
CA THR A 32 9.47 -7.03 -12.60
C THR A 32 8.77 -8.38 -12.46
N CYS A 33 7.65 -8.53 -13.16
CA CYS A 33 6.99 -9.83 -13.27
C CYS A 33 7.62 -10.58 -14.44
N ALA A 34 8.23 -11.73 -14.16
CA ALA A 34 8.82 -12.57 -15.20
C ALA A 34 7.74 -13.03 -16.19
N GLU A 35 8.07 -12.99 -17.48
CA GLU A 35 7.24 -13.62 -18.49
C GLU A 35 7.41 -15.14 -18.40
N ALA A 36 6.31 -15.85 -18.19
CA ALA A 36 6.35 -17.31 -18.24
C ALA A 36 6.65 -17.75 -19.69
N PRO A 37 7.47 -18.79 -19.91
CA PRO A 37 7.71 -19.31 -21.25
C PRO A 37 6.39 -19.71 -21.90
N PRO A 38 6.12 -19.31 -23.16
CA PRO A 38 4.94 -19.76 -23.87
C PRO A 38 4.93 -21.29 -23.92
N ASN A 39 3.79 -21.91 -23.62
CA ASN A 39 3.51 -23.35 -23.72
C ASN A 39 4.13 -24.28 -22.66
N GLN A 40 4.65 -23.78 -21.53
CA GLN A 40 4.87 -24.68 -20.40
C GLN A 40 3.55 -24.93 -19.67
N ALA A 41 3.13 -26.20 -19.62
CA ALA A 41 2.11 -26.62 -18.67
C ALA A 41 2.52 -26.11 -17.29
N ALA A 42 1.61 -25.45 -16.59
CA ALA A 42 1.90 -24.86 -15.28
C ALA A 42 2.37 -25.98 -14.35
N THR A 43 3.68 -26.09 -14.15
CA THR A 43 4.22 -26.95 -13.09
C THR A 43 3.59 -26.45 -11.79
N PRO A 44 2.97 -27.32 -10.98
CA PRO A 44 2.37 -26.90 -9.72
C PRO A 44 3.41 -26.15 -8.90
N THR A 45 3.22 -24.84 -8.74
CA THR A 45 4.13 -24.03 -7.93
C THR A 45 4.04 -24.54 -6.49
N PRO A 46 5.17 -24.80 -5.81
CA PRO A 46 5.15 -25.15 -4.40
C PRO A 46 4.33 -24.12 -3.62
N ARG A 47 3.52 -24.61 -2.67
CA ARG A 47 2.74 -23.71 -1.82
C ARG A 47 3.70 -22.81 -1.03
N PRO A 48 3.52 -21.47 -1.05
CA PRO A 48 4.38 -20.56 -0.31
C PRO A 48 4.30 -20.83 1.19
N ARG A 49 5.41 -20.62 1.90
CA ARG A 49 5.53 -20.82 3.35
C ARG A 49 5.70 -19.52 4.14
N SER A 50 5.93 -18.42 3.44
CA SER A 50 6.02 -17.05 3.97
C SER A 50 5.52 -16.06 2.91
N LEU A 51 5.40 -14.77 3.28
CA LEU A 51 5.05 -13.71 2.32
C LEU A 51 6.15 -13.46 1.27
N ASP A 52 7.39 -13.88 1.56
CA ASP A 52 8.52 -13.73 0.62
C ASP A 52 8.47 -14.72 -0.53
N GLU A 53 7.86 -15.88 -0.30
CA GLU A 53 7.68 -16.94 -1.31
C GLU A 53 6.41 -16.77 -2.14
N VAL A 54 5.55 -15.78 -1.82
CA VAL A 54 4.32 -15.53 -2.58
C VAL A 54 4.67 -14.94 -3.94
N ASP A 55 4.17 -15.59 -4.99
CA ASP A 55 4.19 -15.03 -6.34
C ASP A 55 3.11 -13.94 -6.48
N TRP A 56 3.44 -12.73 -6.04
CA TRP A 56 2.54 -11.57 -6.11
C TRP A 56 2.15 -11.19 -7.54
N CYS A 57 2.96 -11.57 -8.54
CA CYS A 57 2.66 -11.35 -9.95
C CYS A 57 1.55 -12.26 -10.48
N ASN A 58 1.32 -13.41 -9.84
CA ASN A 58 0.26 -14.34 -10.19
C ASN A 58 -0.70 -14.62 -9.02
N HIS A 59 -0.74 -13.72 -8.04
CA HIS A 59 -1.58 -13.86 -6.87
C HIS A 59 -3.03 -13.47 -7.17
N ASP A 60 -3.97 -14.24 -6.60
CA ASP A 60 -5.38 -13.87 -6.53
C ASP A 60 -5.61 -12.96 -5.32
N PHE A 61 -6.04 -11.73 -5.58
CA PHE A 61 -6.32 -10.72 -4.57
C PHE A 61 -7.77 -10.77 -4.04
N GLY A 62 -8.50 -11.86 -4.29
CA GLY A 62 -9.83 -12.11 -3.75
C GLY A 62 -10.93 -11.31 -4.44
N GLY A 63 -10.83 -11.14 -5.76
CA GLY A 63 -11.89 -10.51 -6.57
C GLY A 63 -11.63 -9.07 -7.03
N VAL A 64 -10.37 -8.60 -7.02
CA VAL A 64 -9.99 -7.35 -7.69
C VAL A 64 -9.96 -7.59 -9.21
N ASN A 65 -11.15 -7.62 -9.81
CA ASN A 65 -11.43 -7.82 -11.23
C ASN A 65 -11.06 -9.20 -11.83
N GLN A 66 -9.86 -9.76 -11.62
CA GLN A 66 -9.48 -11.18 -11.89
C GLN A 66 -8.13 -11.52 -11.20
N ASP A 67 -7.72 -12.80 -11.25
CA ASP A 67 -6.35 -13.22 -10.92
C ASP A 67 -5.32 -12.44 -11.75
N LEU A 68 -4.27 -11.92 -11.09
CA LEU A 68 -3.16 -11.39 -11.87
C LEU A 68 -2.47 -12.52 -12.64
N ARG A 69 -2.08 -12.20 -13.87
CA ARG A 69 -1.19 -13.03 -14.68
C ARG A 69 -0.02 -12.13 -15.09
N ARG A 70 1.18 -12.44 -14.60
CA ARG A 70 2.39 -11.63 -14.87
C ARG A 70 2.20 -10.17 -14.45
N GLY A 71 1.57 -9.94 -13.30
CA GLY A 71 1.35 -8.62 -12.71
C GLY A 71 0.23 -7.82 -13.36
N ARG A 72 -0.56 -8.42 -14.27
CA ARG A 72 -1.68 -7.76 -14.94
C ARG A 72 -2.90 -8.67 -15.00
N ALA A 73 -4.07 -8.08 -14.78
CA ALA A 73 -5.37 -8.68 -15.09
C ALA A 73 -6.16 -7.71 -15.95
N GLU A 74 -7.00 -8.25 -16.83
CA GLU A 74 -7.90 -7.48 -17.68
C GLU A 74 -9.23 -8.21 -17.77
N LEU A 75 -10.29 -7.50 -17.44
CA LEU A 75 -11.66 -7.95 -17.57
C LEU A 75 -12.35 -7.05 -18.59
N HIS A 76 -12.74 -7.62 -19.72
CA HIS A 76 -13.69 -7.00 -20.63
C HIS A 76 -15.08 -7.49 -20.25
N GLU A 77 -15.95 -6.58 -19.84
CA GLU A 77 -17.37 -6.90 -19.78
C GLU A 77 -17.89 -7.06 -21.22
N TYR A 78 -19.02 -7.74 -21.41
CA TYR A 78 -19.68 -7.80 -22.70
C TYR A 78 -21.11 -7.31 -22.50
N GLY A 79 -21.49 -6.27 -23.25
CA GLY A 79 -22.88 -5.83 -23.31
C GLY A 79 -23.75 -6.88 -23.97
N GLU A 80 -25.04 -6.88 -23.64
CA GLU A 80 -26.02 -7.74 -24.32
C GLU A 80 -25.93 -7.51 -25.84
N LEU A 81 -25.83 -8.60 -26.61
CA LEU A 81 -25.73 -8.58 -28.09
C LEU A 81 -24.51 -7.84 -28.66
N GLY A 82 -23.42 -7.72 -27.90
CA GLY A 82 -22.18 -7.07 -28.36
C GLY A 82 -22.21 -5.54 -28.30
N GLY A 83 -23.11 -4.98 -27.47
CA GLY A 83 -23.13 -3.55 -27.14
C GLY A 83 -21.84 -3.06 -26.47
N LEU A 84 -21.77 -1.74 -26.27
CA LEU A 84 -20.63 -1.11 -25.58
C LEU A 84 -20.42 -1.74 -24.19
N HIS A 85 -19.16 -1.88 -23.80
CA HIS A 85 -18.78 -2.52 -22.56
C HIS A 85 -17.58 -1.84 -21.90
N ASP A 86 -17.50 -2.01 -20.58
CA ASP A 86 -16.40 -1.48 -19.79
C ASP A 86 -15.21 -2.45 -19.81
N THR A 87 -14.00 -1.90 -19.71
CA THR A 87 -12.78 -2.67 -19.55
C THR A 87 -12.09 -2.29 -18.26
N TYR A 88 -11.82 -3.27 -17.41
CA TYR A 88 -11.13 -3.11 -16.14
C TYR A 88 -9.75 -3.73 -16.21
N ILE A 89 -8.72 -2.91 -16.05
CA ILE A 89 -7.33 -3.37 -16.05
C ILE A 89 -6.75 -3.18 -14.66
N THR A 90 -6.25 -4.26 -14.07
CA THR A 90 -5.53 -4.21 -12.78
C THR A 90 -4.06 -4.51 -13.02
N ARG A 91 -3.16 -3.71 -12.45
CA ARG A 91 -1.70 -3.90 -12.56
C ARG A 91 -1.04 -3.84 -11.19
N LEU A 92 -0.13 -4.77 -10.95
CA LEU A 92 0.80 -4.74 -9.83
C LEU A 92 1.84 -3.65 -10.04
N ARG A 93 1.95 -2.71 -9.10
CA ARG A 93 2.89 -1.58 -9.17
C ARG A 93 4.08 -1.78 -8.25
N ALA A 94 3.83 -2.23 -7.03
CA ALA A 94 4.87 -2.42 -6.02
C ALA A 94 4.52 -3.51 -5.02
N VAL A 95 5.57 -4.11 -4.43
CA VAL A 95 5.49 -5.01 -3.29
C VAL A 95 6.50 -4.52 -2.25
N VAL A 96 6.02 -3.87 -1.20
CA VAL A 96 6.84 -3.28 -0.13
C VAL A 96 6.74 -4.14 1.11
N ARG A 97 7.87 -4.42 1.75
CA ARG A 97 7.94 -5.22 2.99
C ARG A 97 8.26 -4.32 4.17
N GLY A 98 7.74 -4.66 5.35
CA GLY A 98 8.13 -4.00 6.59
C GLY A 98 7.43 -4.59 7.81
N ASP A 99 8.01 -4.39 8.98
CA ASP A 99 7.45 -4.83 10.26
C ASP A 99 6.39 -3.82 10.72
N LEU A 100 5.12 -4.13 10.45
CA LEU A 100 4.01 -3.24 10.72
C LEU A 100 3.52 -3.37 12.16
N ASP A 101 3.62 -4.51 12.84
CA ASP A 101 3.15 -4.61 14.24
C ASP A 101 4.25 -4.75 15.30
N GLY A 102 5.51 -4.74 14.88
CA GLY A 102 6.68 -4.77 15.76
C GLY A 102 7.03 -6.18 16.25
N ASP A 103 6.46 -7.23 15.64
CA ASP A 103 6.68 -8.62 16.03
C ASP A 103 7.93 -9.25 15.37
N ARG A 104 8.70 -8.45 14.62
CA ARG A 104 9.88 -8.84 13.82
C ARG A 104 9.57 -9.80 12.68
N ARG A 105 8.31 -9.92 12.27
CA ARG A 105 7.89 -10.61 11.05
C ARG A 105 7.44 -9.55 10.04
N PRO A 106 7.79 -9.69 8.76
CA PRO A 106 7.39 -8.70 7.77
C PRO A 106 5.89 -8.86 7.45
N GLU A 107 5.19 -7.74 7.39
CA GLU A 107 4.02 -7.55 6.56
C GLU A 107 4.45 -7.19 5.13
N VAL A 108 3.52 -7.34 4.19
CA VAL A 108 3.67 -6.91 2.80
C VAL A 108 2.56 -5.93 2.43
N ALA A 109 2.93 -4.76 1.92
CA ALA A 109 2.03 -3.85 1.22
C ALA A 109 2.16 -4.09 -0.29
N VAL A 110 1.05 -4.45 -0.91
CA VAL A 110 0.92 -4.58 -2.35
C VAL A 110 0.20 -3.36 -2.90
N VAL A 111 0.80 -2.72 -3.89
CA VAL A 111 0.22 -1.56 -4.57
C VAL A 111 -0.35 -2.02 -5.90
N LEU A 112 -1.67 -1.88 -6.07
CA LEU A 112 -2.38 -2.21 -7.30
C LEU A 112 -2.90 -0.93 -7.93
N SER A 113 -2.62 -0.70 -9.20
CA SER A 113 -3.35 0.31 -9.98
C SER A 113 -4.51 -0.35 -10.72
N GLN A 114 -5.68 0.27 -10.67
CA GLN A 114 -6.86 -0.14 -11.41
C GLN A 114 -7.21 0.95 -12.40
N GLU A 115 -7.54 0.55 -13.62
CA GLU A 115 -7.91 1.44 -14.70
C GLU A 115 -9.25 0.95 -15.26
N THR A 116 -10.26 1.81 -15.27
CA THR A 116 -11.56 1.50 -15.87
C THR A 116 -11.73 2.35 -17.12
N TRP A 117 -11.96 1.70 -18.25
CA TRP A 117 -12.36 2.33 -19.50
C TRP A 117 -13.86 2.16 -19.65
N LEU A 118 -14.58 3.28 -19.70
CA LEU A 118 -16.04 3.25 -19.78
C LEU A 118 -16.50 3.21 -21.22
N ALA A 119 -17.49 2.36 -21.48
CA ALA A 119 -18.27 2.28 -22.71
C ALA A 119 -18.72 3.65 -23.22
N SER A 120 -19.16 4.54 -22.32
CA SER A 120 -19.67 5.87 -22.63
C SER A 120 -18.58 6.88 -23.04
N GLY A 121 -17.31 6.45 -23.05
CA GLY A 121 -16.15 7.32 -23.20
C GLY A 121 -15.62 7.78 -21.85
N GLY A 122 -14.29 7.84 -21.75
CA GLY A 122 -13.56 8.24 -20.55
C GLY A 122 -12.85 7.06 -19.88
N SER A 123 -11.90 7.41 -19.02
CA SER A 123 -11.15 6.46 -18.22
C SER A 123 -10.94 7.02 -16.82
N ASN A 124 -10.97 6.15 -15.81
CA ASN A 124 -10.49 6.50 -14.48
C ASN A 124 -9.31 5.61 -14.11
N THR A 125 -8.45 6.10 -13.23
CA THR A 125 -7.38 5.30 -12.65
C THR A 125 -7.38 5.53 -11.14
N SER A 126 -7.39 4.42 -10.39
CA SER A 126 -7.23 4.41 -8.95
C SER A 126 -6.04 3.53 -8.58
N THR A 127 -5.55 3.72 -7.36
CA THR A 127 -4.53 2.87 -6.75
C THR A 127 -5.02 2.46 -5.37
N ASP A 128 -4.86 1.18 -5.07
CA ASP A 128 -5.10 0.60 -3.76
C ASP A 128 -3.80 0.10 -3.15
N VAL A 129 -3.68 0.27 -1.82
CA VAL A 129 -2.62 -0.35 -1.02
C VAL A 129 -3.25 -1.45 -0.18
N LEU A 130 -2.94 -2.71 -0.50
CA LEU A 130 -3.41 -3.90 0.20
C LEU A 130 -2.32 -4.37 1.15
N VAL A 131 -2.62 -4.56 2.43
CA VAL A 131 -1.62 -4.99 3.41
C VAL A 131 -1.88 -6.42 3.85
N PHE A 132 -0.87 -7.28 3.73
CA PHE A 132 -0.93 -8.71 4.05
C PHE A 132 -0.01 -9.04 5.22
N THR A 133 -0.46 -10.01 6.02
CA THR A 133 0.35 -10.69 7.05
C THR A 133 0.35 -12.19 6.77
N TRP A 134 1.33 -12.93 7.29
CA TRP A 134 1.34 -14.40 7.17
C TRP A 134 0.55 -15.04 8.31
N ARG A 135 -0.56 -15.72 8.02
CA ARG A 135 -1.38 -16.39 9.04
C ARG A 135 -1.91 -17.73 8.55
N ARG A 136 -1.82 -18.74 9.42
CA ARG A 136 -2.36 -20.10 9.16
C ARG A 136 -1.86 -20.69 7.83
N GLY A 137 -0.59 -20.46 7.51
CA GLY A 137 0.07 -21.00 6.32
C GLY A 137 -0.40 -20.41 4.99
N LYS A 138 -0.89 -19.16 5.00
CA LYS A 138 -1.22 -18.41 3.78
C LYS A 138 -1.11 -16.89 4.01
N PRO A 139 -1.06 -16.09 2.93
CA PRO A 139 -1.27 -14.66 3.01
C PRO A 139 -2.66 -14.37 3.56
N ASN A 140 -2.75 -13.40 4.47
CA ASN A 140 -4.01 -12.94 5.03
C ASN A 140 -4.09 -11.43 4.91
N LEU A 141 -5.07 -10.93 4.15
CA LEU A 141 -5.33 -9.49 4.02
C LEU A 141 -5.71 -8.89 5.38
N LEU A 142 -4.96 -7.88 5.81
CA LEU A 142 -5.24 -7.08 6.99
C LEU A 142 -6.20 -5.93 6.69
N GLY A 143 -6.15 -5.40 5.47
CA GLY A 143 -7.05 -4.36 5.00
C GLY A 143 -6.56 -3.72 3.70
N THR A 144 -7.44 -2.93 3.11
CA THR A 144 -7.21 -2.15 1.88
C THR A 144 -7.27 -0.67 2.22
N ILE A 145 -6.35 0.10 1.66
CA ILE A 145 -6.35 1.56 1.76
C ILE A 145 -6.52 2.14 0.36
N PRO A 146 -7.66 2.78 0.05
CA PRO A 146 -7.83 3.48 -1.21
C PRO A 146 -6.94 4.72 -1.22
N ALA A 147 -5.96 4.75 -2.13
CA ALA A 147 -4.99 5.84 -2.24
C ALA A 147 -5.36 6.86 -3.32
N GLY A 148 -6.23 6.49 -4.26
CA GLY A 148 -6.69 7.36 -5.34
C GLY A 148 -5.68 7.46 -6.47
N THR A 149 -5.24 8.67 -6.79
CA THR A 149 -4.26 8.95 -7.85
C THR A 149 -2.93 8.26 -7.58
N PRO A 150 -2.05 8.09 -8.60
CA PRO A 150 -0.97 7.12 -8.55
C PRO A 150 -0.14 7.24 -7.28
N VAL A 151 0.04 6.13 -6.59
CA VAL A 151 0.95 6.03 -5.45
C VAL A 151 2.38 5.99 -5.98
N GLU A 152 3.23 6.85 -5.44
CA GLU A 152 4.62 7.04 -5.89
C GLU A 152 5.64 6.46 -4.91
N ALA A 153 5.25 6.36 -3.63
CA ALA A 153 6.05 5.81 -2.56
C ALA A 153 5.14 5.17 -1.51
N VAL A 154 5.58 4.06 -0.90
CA VAL A 154 4.90 3.39 0.21
C VAL A 154 5.93 2.94 1.22
N SER A 155 5.63 3.10 2.51
CA SER A 155 6.42 2.54 3.60
C SER A 155 5.53 1.92 4.68
N LEU A 156 6.05 0.87 5.31
CA LEU A 156 5.45 0.18 6.45
C LEU A 156 6.35 0.36 7.67
N ARG A 157 5.81 0.95 8.75
CA ARG A 157 6.58 1.18 9.97
C ARG A 157 5.69 1.21 11.22
N ARG A 158 5.95 0.33 12.19
CA ARG A 158 5.46 0.43 13.59
C ARG A 158 3.99 0.89 13.72
N GLY A 159 3.10 0.19 13.05
CA GLY A 159 1.66 0.37 13.09
C GLY A 159 1.13 1.36 12.05
N LEU A 160 2.02 1.94 11.24
CA LEU A 160 1.71 2.94 10.23
C LEU A 160 2.02 2.43 8.83
N VAL A 161 1.10 2.74 7.92
CA VAL A 161 1.31 2.71 6.48
C VAL A 161 1.35 4.16 6.04
N GLU A 162 2.44 4.58 5.41
CA GLU A 162 2.57 5.91 4.83
C GLU A 162 2.77 5.78 3.33
N PHE A 163 2.11 6.62 2.57
CA PHE A 163 2.32 6.69 1.13
C PHE A 163 2.17 8.11 0.61
N THR A 164 2.89 8.38 -0.48
CA THR A 164 2.80 9.61 -1.26
C THR A 164 1.99 9.32 -2.51
N SER A 165 0.99 10.15 -2.81
CA SER A 165 0.16 9.98 -4.00
C SER A 165 -0.21 11.29 -4.68
N GLY A 166 -0.45 11.18 -5.99
CA GLY A 166 -0.98 12.25 -6.82
C GLY A 166 0.02 13.35 -7.18
N PRO A 167 -0.39 14.29 -8.06
CA PRO A 167 0.48 15.33 -8.60
C PRO A 167 0.97 16.31 -7.53
N ASP A 168 0.21 16.49 -6.45
CA ASP A 168 0.57 17.36 -5.34
C ASP A 168 1.46 16.66 -4.31
N HIS A 169 1.95 15.44 -4.59
CA HIS A 169 2.75 14.62 -3.67
C HIS A 169 2.14 14.54 -2.26
N THR A 170 0.83 14.29 -2.19
CA THR A 170 0.12 14.25 -0.91
C THR A 170 0.57 13.05 -0.11
N VAL A 171 1.07 13.29 1.10
CA VAL A 171 1.47 12.26 2.05
C VAL A 171 0.27 11.87 2.91
N SER A 172 -0.14 10.60 2.83
CA SER A 172 -1.19 10.02 3.66
C SER A 172 -0.60 9.00 4.63
N VAL A 173 -0.94 9.13 5.91
CA VAL A 173 -0.52 8.21 6.96
C VAL A 173 -1.73 7.53 7.54
N HIS A 174 -1.69 6.20 7.56
CA HIS A 174 -2.75 5.36 8.06
C HIS A 174 -2.24 4.50 9.21
N ARG A 175 -3.00 4.45 10.31
CA ARG A 175 -2.70 3.57 11.44
C ARG A 175 -3.53 2.30 11.36
N ARG A 176 -2.92 1.15 11.66
CA ARG A 176 -3.64 -0.11 11.85
C ARG A 176 -4.49 -0.04 13.12
N GLY A 177 -5.80 -0.10 12.95
CA GLY A 177 -6.79 -0.26 14.00
C GLY A 177 -7.31 -1.71 14.08
N LYS A 178 -8.30 -1.95 14.96
CA LYS A 178 -8.91 -3.28 15.14
C LYS A 178 -9.69 -3.77 13.92
N ARG A 179 -10.23 -2.86 13.11
CA ARG A 179 -11.13 -3.14 11.97
C ARG A 179 -10.53 -2.80 10.60
N GLY A 180 -9.25 -2.45 10.55
CA GLY A 180 -8.60 -2.00 9.31
C GLY A 180 -7.72 -0.78 9.55
N PHE A 181 -7.50 0.02 8.51
CA PHE A 181 -6.62 1.17 8.53
C PHE A 181 -7.41 2.48 8.64
N VAL A 182 -6.95 3.39 9.50
CA VAL A 182 -7.58 4.69 9.73
C VAL A 182 -6.60 5.78 9.32
N LEU A 183 -7.04 6.72 8.48
CA LEU A 183 -6.27 7.92 8.15
C LEU A 183 -6.01 8.73 9.42
N VAL A 184 -4.75 8.97 9.76
CA VAL A 184 -4.34 9.75 10.93
C VAL A 184 -3.68 11.08 10.57
N ARG A 185 -3.13 11.19 9.37
CA ARG A 185 -2.52 12.43 8.85
C ARG A 185 -2.61 12.46 7.35
N ARG A 186 -2.95 13.62 6.80
CA ARG A 186 -2.79 13.97 5.38
C ARG A 186 -2.07 15.30 5.30
N THR A 187 -1.02 15.37 4.51
CA THR A 187 -0.22 16.59 4.33
C THR A 187 0.08 16.76 2.85
N THR A 188 -0.19 17.95 2.34
CA THR A 188 0.25 18.40 1.02
C THR A 188 1.42 19.37 1.27
N PRO A 189 2.56 19.20 0.57
CA PRO A 189 3.72 20.09 0.70
C PRO A 189 3.40 21.56 0.42
#